data_AF-A0AAU4WXZ6-F1
#
_entry.id   AF-A0AAU4WXZ6-F1
#
_cell.length_a   1.000
_cell.length_b   1.000
_cell.length_c   1.000
_cell.angle_alpha   90.00
_cell.angle_beta   90.00
_cell.angle_gamma   90.00
#
_symmetry.space_group_name_H-M   'P 1'
#
loop_
_entity.id
_entity.type
_entity.pdbx_description
1 polymer ?
#
loop_
_entity_poly.entity_id
_entity_poly.type
_entity_poly.pdbx_seq_one_letter_code
_entity_poly.pdbx_strand_id
1 'polypeptide(L)'
;MYLPRGCGHPYEHAEGHLLQYGAHNLSDQFGDHYVLNNQYGSGNATAPLCNGYNGDDCVTVIELNEFGVFNLTPINSVVMNRP
;
A
#
# COMPACT_ATOMS: atom_id res chain seq x y z
N MET A 1 -0.95 5.98 -2.70
CA MET A 1 -2.06 5.01 -2.55
C MET A 1 -3.15 5.56 -1.61
N TYR A 2 -3.96 6.50 -2.10
CA TYR A 2 -5.16 6.97 -1.42
C TYR A 2 -6.37 6.27 -2.05
N LEU A 3 -7.25 5.69 -1.24
CA LEU A 3 -8.52 5.11 -1.70
C LEU A 3 -9.61 6.17 -1.41
N PRO A 4 -10.34 6.66 -2.42
CA PRO A 4 -11.01 7.95 -2.34
C PRO A 4 -12.23 7.92 -1.42
N ARG A 5 -12.43 9.04 -0.72
CA ARG A 5 -13.76 9.65 -0.64
C ARG A 5 -13.68 10.96 -1.41
N GLY A 6 -14.54 11.08 -2.41
CA GLY A 6 -14.43 12.08 -3.48
C GLY A 6 -14.27 13.52 -3.00
N CYS A 7 -13.37 14.25 -3.66
CA CYS A 7 -13.59 15.54 -4.33
C CYS A 7 -12.23 16.14 -4.75
N GLY A 8 -11.99 16.14 -6.08
CA GLY A 8 -11.05 16.90 -6.91
C GLY A 8 -9.77 17.54 -6.35
N HIS A 9 -8.62 17.21 -6.96
CA HIS A 9 -7.64 18.15 -7.55
C HIS A 9 -6.70 17.43 -8.55
N PRO A 10 -6.14 18.14 -9.56
CA PRO A 10 -5.58 17.57 -10.80
C PRO A 10 -4.04 17.45 -10.79
N TYR A 11 -3.47 16.92 -9.71
CA TYR A 11 -2.04 16.58 -9.69
C TYR A 11 -1.92 15.07 -9.74
N GLU A 12 -1.14 14.57 -10.69
CA GLU A 12 -0.89 13.16 -10.98
C GLU A 12 -0.32 12.41 -9.76
N HIS A 13 -1.18 12.09 -8.80
CA HIS A 13 -0.88 11.14 -7.75
C HIS A 13 -1.15 9.75 -8.33
N ALA A 14 -0.12 8.90 -8.40
CA ALA A 14 -0.29 7.50 -8.73
C ALA A 14 -1.20 6.84 -7.67
N GLU A 15 -2.48 6.74 -8.01
CA GLU A 15 -3.49 6.04 -7.23
C GLU A 15 -3.51 4.58 -7.70
N GLY A 16 -2.68 3.73 -7.09
CA GLY A 16 -2.87 2.29 -7.21
C GLY A 16 -4.01 1.84 -6.28
N HIS A 17 -4.75 0.83 -6.71
CA HIS A 17 -5.78 0.18 -5.89
C HIS A 17 -5.48 -1.32 -5.84
N LEU A 18 -5.13 -1.85 -4.67
CA LEU A 18 -4.95 -3.29 -4.47
C LEU A 18 -6.24 -3.85 -3.86
N LEU A 19 -6.88 -4.78 -4.58
CA LEU A 19 -8.16 -5.37 -4.18
C LEU A 19 -8.08 -6.89 -3.91
N GLN A 20 -6.93 -7.51 -4.18
CA GLN A 20 -6.75 -8.97 -4.06
C GLN A 20 -5.73 -9.30 -2.97
N TYR A 21 -5.94 -10.37 -2.20
CA TYR A 21 -4.96 -10.80 -1.19
C TYR A 21 -3.65 -11.29 -1.85
N GLY A 22 -2.55 -11.25 -1.10
CA GLY A 22 -1.23 -11.65 -1.57
C GLY A 22 -0.32 -10.47 -1.93
N ALA A 23 0.83 -10.78 -2.52
CA ALA A 23 1.85 -9.79 -2.89
C ALA A 23 1.53 -9.10 -4.22
N HIS A 24 1.66 -7.77 -4.24
CA HIS A 24 1.50 -6.93 -5.41
C HIS A 24 2.78 -6.18 -5.69
N ASN A 25 3.36 -6.42 -6.85
CA ASN A 25 4.55 -5.71 -7.27
C ASN A 25 4.21 -4.29 -7.68
N LEU A 26 5.00 -3.34 -7.18
CA LEU A 26 4.95 -1.95 -7.59
C LEU A 26 5.92 -1.75 -8.75
N SER A 27 5.53 -0.93 -9.71
CA SER A 27 6.39 -0.43 -10.77
C SER A 27 6.24 1.08 -10.86
N ASP A 28 7.35 1.76 -11.13
CA ASP A 28 7.40 3.21 -11.34
C ASP A 28 6.83 4.06 -10.19
N GLN A 29 6.94 3.57 -8.95
CA GLN A 29 6.57 4.32 -7.74
C GLN A 29 7.82 4.97 -7.14
N PHE A 30 7.87 6.30 -7.14
CA PHE A 30 9.03 7.05 -6.67
C PHE A 30 8.63 8.12 -5.65
N GLY A 31 9.54 8.42 -4.73
CA GLY A 31 9.34 9.45 -3.71
C GLY A 31 8.41 9.00 -2.58
N ASP A 32 7.87 10.00 -1.87
CA ASP A 32 7.02 9.78 -0.71
C ASP A 32 5.55 9.71 -1.11
N HIS A 33 4.86 8.67 -0.66
CA HIS A 33 3.45 8.44 -0.93
C HIS A 33 2.67 8.25 0.35
N TYR A 34 1.43 8.75 0.34
CA TYR A 34 0.44 8.34 1.33
C TYR A 34 0.00 6.91 1.04
N VAL A 35 0.08 6.05 2.05
CA VAL A 35 -0.40 4.67 2.00
C VAL A 35 -1.39 4.48 3.14
N LEU A 36 -2.56 3.93 2.81
CA LEU A 36 -3.65 3.62 3.74
C LEU A 36 -4.02 2.14 3.60
N ASN A 37 -4.06 1.43 4.71
CA ASN A 37 -4.63 0.08 4.75
C ASN A 37 -6.14 0.15 5.01
N ASN A 38 -6.92 0.19 3.92
CA ASN A 38 -8.39 0.21 3.96
C ASN A 38 -9.01 -1.18 3.72
N GLN A 39 -8.35 -2.25 4.17
CA GLN A 39 -8.93 -3.59 4.12
C GLN A 39 -10.19 -3.66 5.00
N TYR A 40 -11.18 -4.47 4.62
CA TYR A 40 -12.42 -4.66 5.37
C TYR A 40 -12.71 -6.14 5.60
N GLY A 41 -13.40 -6.47 6.70
CA GLY A 41 -13.89 -7.83 6.97
C GLY A 41 -13.01 -8.73 7.83
N SER A 42 -11.82 -8.31 8.27
CA SER A 42 -11.02 -9.02 9.27
C SER A 42 -10.30 -8.03 10.20
N GLY A 43 -10.36 -8.26 11.51
CA GLY A 43 -9.83 -7.34 12.54
C GLY A 43 -8.31 -7.27 12.63
N ASN A 44 -7.60 -8.14 11.92
CA ASN A 44 -6.14 -8.29 11.99
C ASN A 44 -5.51 -8.22 10.58
N ALA A 45 -6.16 -7.50 9.65
CA ALA A 45 -5.67 -7.38 8.28
C ALA A 45 -4.47 -6.42 8.23
N THR A 46 -3.39 -6.82 7.55
CA THR A 46 -2.16 -6.02 7.48
C THR A 46 -1.73 -5.76 6.04
N ALA A 47 -1.00 -4.67 5.86
CA ALA A 47 -0.37 -4.32 4.58
C ALA A 47 1.15 -4.11 4.73
N PRO A 48 1.97 -5.17 4.68
CA PRO A 48 3.42 -5.03 4.64
C PRO A 48 3.93 -4.34 3.38
N LEU A 49 4.86 -3.40 3.54
CA LEU A 49 5.66 -2.79 2.48
C LEU A 49 7.02 -3.48 2.41
N CYS A 50 7.42 -3.93 1.22
CA CYS A 50 8.58 -4.78 1.04
C CYS A 50 9.52 -4.28 -0.05
N ASN A 51 10.83 -4.35 0.23
CA ASN A 51 11.86 -3.91 -0.71
C ASN A 51 12.08 -4.90 -1.85
N GLY A 52 11.75 -6.18 -1.65
CA GLY A 52 11.79 -7.19 -2.67
C GLY A 52 10.48 -7.28 -3.46
N TYR A 53 10.54 -7.93 -4.62
CA TYR A 53 9.35 -8.32 -5.36
C TYR A 53 8.68 -9.54 -4.71
N ASN A 54 7.39 -9.71 -4.95
CA ASN A 54 6.56 -10.83 -4.50
C ASN A 54 6.48 -10.97 -2.97
N GLY A 55 6.59 -9.87 -2.23
CA GLY A 55 6.46 -9.86 -0.76
C GLY A 55 7.72 -10.26 -0.01
N ASP A 56 8.89 -10.03 -0.61
CA ASP A 56 10.20 -10.33 -0.01
C ASP A 56 10.82 -9.09 0.66
N ASP A 57 11.59 -9.29 1.74
CA ASP A 57 12.22 -8.22 2.54
C ASP A 57 11.24 -7.11 2.99
N CYS A 58 10.21 -7.49 3.76
CA CYS A 58 9.21 -6.56 4.28
C CYS A 58 9.74 -5.76 5.48
N VAL A 59 9.82 -4.44 5.34
CA VAL A 59 10.47 -3.54 6.30
C VAL A 59 9.49 -2.76 7.17
N THR A 60 8.25 -2.60 6.70
CA THR A 60 7.21 -1.82 7.38
C THR A 60 5.89 -2.54 7.27
N VAL A 61 5.07 -2.51 8.32
CA VAL A 61 3.70 -3.05 8.32
C VAL A 61 2.73 -1.93 8.62
N ILE A 62 1.67 -1.83 7.83
CA ILE A 62 0.57 -0.90 8.06
C ILE A 62 -0.62 -1.71 8.60
N GLU A 63 -1.02 -1.41 9.83
CA GLU A 63 -2.14 -2.10 10.50
C GLU A 63 -3.49 -1.70 9.89
N LEU A 64 -4.53 -2.45 10.25
CA LEU A 64 -5.89 -2.21 9.78
C LEU A 64 -6.34 -0.77 10.10
N ASN A 65 -6.87 -0.07 9.09
CA ASN A 65 -7.32 1.33 9.18
C ASN A 65 -6.23 2.35 9.52
N GLU A 66 -4.95 1.99 9.42
CA GLU A 66 -3.83 2.90 9.63
C GLU A 66 -3.33 3.49 8.30
N PHE A 67 -2.76 4.69 8.36
CA PHE A 67 -2.14 5.36 7.22
C PHE A 67 -0.84 6.06 7.62
N GLY A 68 0.03 6.27 6.63
CA GLY A 68 1.28 7.00 6.80
C GLY A 68 1.85 7.50 5.49
N VAL A 69 2.91 8.29 5.58
CA VAL A 69 3.72 8.72 4.43
C VAL A 69 4.96 7.85 4.38
N PHE A 70 5.16 7.14 3.28
CA PHE A 70 6.28 6.22 3.10
C PHE A 70 7.00 6.51 1.78
N ASN A 71 8.32 6.45 1.81
CA ASN A 71 9.10 6.48 0.58
C ASN A 71 8.91 5.16 -0.16
N LEU A 72 8.27 5.18 -1.32
CA LEU A 72 8.03 3.98 -2.12
C LEU A 72 9.13 3.70 -3.14
N THR A 73 10.13 4.59 -3.27
CA THR A 73 11.29 4.38 -4.15
C THR A 73 12.01 3.04 -3.90
N PRO A 74 12.28 2.62 -2.65
CA PRO A 74 12.87 1.31 -2.39
C PRO A 74 11.84 0.17 -2.36
N ILE A 75 10.53 0.47 -2.30
CA ILE A 75 9.48 -0.52 -2.10
C ILE A 75 9.08 -1.11 -3.44
N ASN A 76 9.36 -2.39 -3.63
CA ASN A 76 9.04 -3.12 -4.85
C ASN A 76 7.76 -3.94 -4.74
N SER A 77 7.24 -4.18 -3.54
CA SER A 77 5.94 -4.84 -3.38
C SER A 77 5.18 -4.45 -2.11
N VAL A 78 3.86 -4.65 -2.16
CA VAL A 78 2.95 -4.53 -1.02
C VAL A 78 2.18 -5.83 -0.88
N VAL A 79 2.15 -6.40 0.32
CA VAL A 79 1.40 -7.63 0.60
C VAL A 79 0.08 -7.26 1.26
N MET A 80 -1.02 -7.88 0.84
CA MET A 80 -2.29 -7.76 1.55
C MET A 80 -2.61 -9.06 2.27
N ASN A 81 -2.46 -9.06 3.59
CA ASN A 81 -2.68 -10.21 4.44
C ASN A 81 -4.05 -10.13 5.13
N ARG A 82 -4.81 -11.22 5.01
CA ARG A 82 -6.04 -11.41 5.77
C ARG A 82 -5.97 -12.73 6.54
N PRO A 83 -6.09 -12.70 7.88
CA PRO A 83 -6.24 -13.91 8.69
C PRO A 83 -7.58 -14.60 8.45
#